data_AF-A0A6A6J6K3-F1
#
_entry.id   AF-A0A6A6J6K3-F1
#
_cell.length_a   1.000
_cell.length_b   1.000
_cell.length_c   1.000
_cell.angle_alpha   90.00
_cell.angle_beta   90.00
_cell.angle_gamma   90.00
#
_symmetry.space_group_name_H-M   'P 1'
#
loop_
_entity.id
_entity.type
_entity.pdbx_description
1 polymer ?
#
loop_
_entity_poly.entity_id
_entity_poly.type
_entity_poly.pdbx_seq_one_letter_code
_entity_poly.pdbx_strand_id
1 'polypeptide(L)'
;QSKKIFHSGIKLLRDSENSVLDTLFVHGLIGDREGTWKRDGASAPWPATLLPSKVRNARMLTFGYDAYVADWCGMVSKNRIGNHS
;
A
#
# COMPACT_ATOMS: atom_id res chain seq x y z
N GLN A 1 -0.57 18.26 19.72
CA GLN A 1 -0.21 17.69 18.40
C GLN A 1 -1.49 17.54 17.58
N SER A 2 -1.52 18.06 16.35
CA SER A 2 -2.66 17.87 15.45
C SER A 2 -2.77 16.39 15.08
N LYS A 3 -3.95 15.79 15.25
CA LYS A 3 -4.22 14.40 14.90
C LYS A 3 -4.16 14.30 13.38
N LYS A 4 -3.05 13.79 12.84
CA LYS A 4 -2.95 13.46 11.41
C LYS A 4 -4.09 12.49 11.10
N ILE A 5 -4.96 12.83 10.16
CA ILE A 5 -6.07 11.96 9.77
C ILE A 5 -5.45 10.83 8.95
N PHE A 6 -5.48 9.61 9.50
CA PHE A 6 -5.01 8.42 8.81
C PHE A 6 -6.14 7.82 7.99
N HIS A 7 -5.91 7.66 6.70
CA HIS A 7 -6.83 6.96 5.82
C HIS A 7 -6.73 5.46 6.07
N SER A 8 -7.56 4.96 6.98
CA SER A 8 -7.64 3.55 7.33
C SER A 8 -8.66 2.78 6.49
N GLY A 9 -8.52 1.46 6.44
CA GLY A 9 -9.42 0.57 5.72
C GLY A 9 -9.08 0.40 4.24
N ILE A 10 -9.89 -0.43 3.59
CA ILE A 10 -9.74 -0.81 2.18
C ILE A 10 -10.18 0.35 1.27
N LYS A 11 -9.43 0.60 0.21
CA LYS A 11 -9.79 1.51 -0.89
C LYS A 11 -9.52 0.86 -2.24
N LEU A 12 -10.44 1.03 -3.17
CA LEU A 12 -10.28 0.63 -4.56
C LEU A 12 -9.30 1.57 -5.27
N LEU A 13 -8.25 1.00 -5.87
CA LEU A 13 -7.31 1.71 -6.74
C LEU A 13 -7.70 1.58 -8.21
N ARG A 14 -8.16 0.39 -8.61
CA ARG A 14 -8.62 0.10 -9.97
C ARG A 14 -9.58 -1.07 -9.96
N ASP A 15 -10.68 -0.92 -10.69
CA ASP A 15 -11.62 -2.01 -10.95
C ASP A 15 -11.33 -2.72 -12.28
N SER A 16 -11.89 -3.91 -12.42
CA SER A 16 -11.95 -4.63 -13.70
C SER A 16 -13.24 -5.45 -13.74
N GLU A 17 -14.01 -5.29 -14.83
CA GLU A 17 -15.34 -5.90 -15.01
C GLU A 17 -15.32 -7.43 -14.94
N ASN A 18 -14.18 -8.05 -15.27
CA ASN A 18 -13.99 -9.51 -15.26
C ASN A 18 -12.81 -9.91 -14.36
N SER A 19 -12.73 -9.28 -13.18
CA SER A 19 -11.68 -9.58 -12.21
C SER A 19 -11.75 -11.04 -11.75
N VAL A 20 -10.67 -11.79 -11.95
CA VAL A 20 -10.52 -13.17 -11.44
C VAL A 20 -9.60 -13.23 -10.22
N LEU A 21 -9.00 -12.09 -9.84
CA LEU A 21 -8.07 -11.95 -8.74
C LEU A 21 -8.23 -10.58 -8.07
N ASP A 22 -8.16 -10.58 -6.74
CA ASP A 22 -7.99 -9.38 -5.94
C ASP A 22 -6.54 -9.24 -5.48
N THR A 23 -5.93 -8.09 -5.73
CA THR A 23 -4.59 -7.76 -5.20
C THR A 23 -4.71 -6.62 -4.20
N LEU A 24 -4.35 -6.89 -2.93
CA LEU A 24 -4.38 -5.91 -1.85
C LEU A 24 -2.97 -5.41 -1.52
N PHE A 25 -2.75 -4.11 -1.69
CA PHE A 25 -1.50 -3.44 -1.34
C PHE A 25 -1.57 -2.91 0.10
N VAL A 26 -0.65 -3.36 0.95
CA VAL A 26 -0.55 -2.93 2.35
C VAL A 26 0.74 -2.13 2.51
N HIS A 27 0.65 -0.89 2.98
CA HIS A 27 1.83 -0.04 3.18
C HIS A 27 2.61 -0.44 4.43
N GLY A 28 3.88 -0.02 4.51
CA GLY A 28 4.73 -0.21 5.69
C GLY A 28 4.64 0.94 6.69
N LEU A 29 5.61 0.98 7.60
CA LEU A 29 5.76 2.03 8.62
C LEU A 29 5.82 3.42 8.01
N ILE A 30 5.19 4.38 8.69
CA ILE A 30 5.10 5.79 8.27
C ILE A 30 4.33 5.97 6.93
N GLY A 31 3.88 4.89 6.31
CA GLY A 31 3.19 4.90 5.03
C GLY A 31 1.75 5.44 5.09
N ASP A 32 1.24 5.80 3.93
CA ASP A 32 -0.18 6.11 3.67
C ASP A 32 -0.71 5.15 2.59
N ARG A 33 -1.99 4.76 2.69
CA ARG A 33 -2.59 3.78 1.78
C ARG A 33 -2.58 4.21 0.31
N GLU A 34 -2.41 5.48 -0.02
CA GLU A 34 -2.30 5.96 -1.39
C GLU A 34 -0.95 6.60 -1.66
N GLY A 35 -0.47 7.44 -0.73
CA GLY A 35 0.79 8.16 -0.84
C GLY A 35 1.99 7.22 -1.00
N THR A 36 1.99 6.06 -0.34
CA THR A 36 3.08 5.07 -0.49
C THR A 36 3.24 4.59 -1.92
N TRP A 37 2.14 4.52 -2.67
CA TRP A 37 2.09 3.93 -4.00
C TRP A 37 2.11 4.98 -5.12
N LYS A 38 2.12 6.27 -4.77
CA LYS A 38 1.97 7.37 -5.72
C LYS A 38 3.17 8.31 -5.62
N ARG A 39 3.90 8.46 -6.72
CA ARG A 39 4.97 9.46 -6.84
C ARG A 39 4.37 10.87 -6.92
N ASP A 40 5.07 11.86 -6.38
CA ASP A 40 4.73 13.27 -6.54
C ASP A 40 4.57 13.66 -8.02
N GLY A 41 3.49 14.39 -8.31
CA GLY A 41 3.12 14.79 -9.68
C GLY A 41 2.48 13.69 -10.53
N ALA A 42 2.42 12.43 -10.06
CA ALA A 42 1.68 11.39 -10.77
C ALA A 42 0.16 11.63 -10.64
N SER A 43 -0.60 11.20 -11.65
CA SER A 43 -2.07 11.24 -11.59
C SER A 43 -2.64 10.15 -10.68
N ALA A 44 -2.06 8.94 -10.73
CA ALA A 44 -2.53 7.76 -10.01
C ALA A 44 -1.38 6.91 -9.44
N PRO A 45 -1.65 6.03 -8.46
CA PRO A 45 -0.70 5.06 -7.93
C PRO A 45 -0.14 4.11 -8.99
N TRP A 46 1.13 3.73 -8.88
CA TRP A 46 1.78 2.82 -9.83
C TRP A 46 1.11 1.45 -9.95
N PRO A 47 0.50 0.84 -8.90
CA PRO A 47 -0.21 -0.42 -9.06
C PRO A 47 -1.33 -0.30 -10.09
N ALA A 48 -2.13 0.77 -10.02
CA ALA A 48 -3.25 1.00 -10.93
C ALA A 48 -2.84 1.35 -12.37
N THR A 49 -1.62 1.86 -12.58
CA THR A 49 -1.16 2.31 -13.90
C THR A 49 -0.27 1.28 -14.60
N LEU A 50 0.59 0.55 -13.88
CA LEU A 50 1.58 -0.34 -14.46
C LEU A 50 1.13 -1.81 -14.49
N LEU A 51 0.54 -2.31 -13.40
CA LEU A 51 0.15 -3.72 -13.28
C LEU A 51 -0.92 -4.19 -14.27
N PRO A 52 -1.88 -3.38 -14.74
CA PRO A 52 -2.89 -3.85 -15.69
C PRO A 52 -2.29 -4.38 -17.00
N SER A 53 -1.09 -3.91 -17.37
CA SER A 53 -0.36 -4.41 -18.54
C SER A 53 0.19 -5.82 -18.36
N LYS A 54 0.38 -6.27 -17.11
CA LYS A 54 0.95 -7.58 -16.74
C LYS A 54 -0.12 -8.53 -16.20
N VAL A 55 -1.11 -8.00 -15.48
CA VAL A 55 -2.21 -8.72 -14.84
C VAL A 55 -3.51 -8.01 -15.19
N ARG A 56 -4.09 -8.37 -16.35
CA ARG A 56 -5.23 -7.66 -16.95
C ARG A 56 -6.54 -7.81 -16.17
N ASN A 57 -6.76 -8.97 -15.57
CA ASN A 57 -8.03 -9.33 -14.92
C ASN A 57 -7.91 -9.33 -13.40
N ALA A 58 -7.25 -8.29 -12.86
CA ALA A 58 -7.10 -8.13 -11.43
C ALA A 58 -7.71 -6.81 -10.96
N ARG A 59 -8.50 -6.89 -9.89
CA ARG A 59 -8.94 -5.73 -9.11
C ARG A 59 -7.82 -5.34 -8.14
N MET A 60 -7.54 -4.05 -8.07
CA MET A 60 -6.44 -3.52 -7.26
C MET A 60 -7.01 -2.71 -6.12
N LEU A 61 -6.65 -3.12 -4.91
CA LEU A 61 -7.11 -2.56 -3.65
C LEU A 61 -5.89 -2.11 -2.84
N THR A 62 -6.06 -1.12 -2.00
CA THR A 62 -5.04 -0.73 -1.01
C THR A 62 -5.67 -0.71 0.39
N PHE A 63 -4.89 -1.05 1.40
CA PHE A 63 -5.32 -1.02 2.79
C PHE A 63 -4.44 -0.08 3.61
N GLY A 64 -5.10 0.77 4.39
CA GLY A 64 -4.45 1.65 5.35
C GLY A 64 -4.69 1.26 6.80
N TYR A 65 -3.66 1.46 7.63
CA TYR A 65 -3.75 1.37 9.08
C TYR A 65 -2.92 2.49 9.72
N ASP A 66 -3.08 2.71 11.03
CA ASP A 66 -2.21 3.63 11.78
C ASP A 66 -0.81 3.02 11.92
N ALA A 67 0.03 3.31 10.93
CA ALA A 67 1.41 2.84 10.88
C ALA A 67 2.39 3.72 11.66
N TYR A 68 1.92 4.82 12.28
CA TYR A 68 2.74 5.62 13.19
C TYR A 68 2.72 5.02 14.60
N VAL A 69 1.60 4.45 15.04
CA VAL A 69 1.50 3.77 16.34
C VAL A 69 2.29 2.45 16.36
N ALA A 70 2.43 1.79 15.21
CA ALA A 70 3.30 0.61 15.06
C ALA A 70 4.79 0.94 15.27
N ASP A 71 5.20 2.20 15.08
CA ASP A 71 6.59 2.64 15.08
C ASP A 71 7.11 3.00 16.49
N TRP A 72 6.22 3.37 17.44
CA TRP A 72 6.65 3.79 18.78
C TRP A 72 6.93 2.60 19.72
N CYS A 73 6.14 1.52 19.67
CA CYS A 73 6.17 0.50 20.74
C CYS A 73 6.85 -0.84 20.41
N GLY A 74 7.38 -1.08 19.21
CA GLY A 74 8.04 -2.37 18.96
C GLY A 74 8.81 -2.43 17.67
N MET A 75 9.99 -3.04 17.72
CA MET A 75 10.79 -3.38 16.55
C MET A 75 9.96 -4.23 15.56
N VAL A 76 9.66 -3.67 14.40
CA VAL A 76 8.66 -4.23 13.44
C VAL A 76 9.27 -5.19 12.42
N SER A 77 10.60 -5.23 12.32
CA SER A 77 11.33 -6.29 11.59
C SER A 77 12.64 -6.61 12.28
N LYS A 78 12.87 -7.88 12.60
CA LYS A 78 14.14 -8.43 13.12
C LYS A 78 15.02 -9.01 12.02
N ASN A 79 14.55 -9.08 10.77
CA ASN A 79 15.29 -9.70 9.67
C ASN A 79 16.07 -8.62 8.90
N ARG A 80 17.39 -8.65 9.03
CA ARG A 80 18.32 -7.90 8.18
C ARG A 80 18.91 -8.90 7.19
N ILE A 81 18.79 -8.64 5.89
CA ILE A 81 19.38 -9.48 4.82
C ILE A 81 20.91 -9.63 4.97
N GLY A 82 21.56 -8.76 5.75
CA GLY A 82 22.97 -8.90 6.12
C GLY A 82 23.30 -9.94 7.21
N ASN A 83 22.33 -10.73 7.68
CA ASN A 83 22.54 -11.75 8.72
C ASN A 83 22.54 -13.19 8.17
N HIS A 84 22.70 -13.35 6.86
CA HIS A 84 22.98 -14.62 6.21
C HIS A 84 24.44 -14.60 5.79
N SER A 85 25.31 -15.17 6.64
CA SER A 85 26.69 -15.52 6.34
C SER A 85 26.90 -16.99 6.63
#